data_AF-A0A383EGU4-F1
#
_entry.id   AF-A0A383EGU4-F1
#
_cell.length_a   1.000
_cell.length_b   1.000
_cell.length_c   1.000
_cell.angle_alpha   90.00
_cell.angle_beta   90.00
_cell.angle_gamma   90.00
#
_symmetry.space_group_name_H-M   'P 1'
#
loop_
_entity.id
_entity.type
_entity.pdbx_description
1 polymer ?
#
loop_
_entity_poly.entity_id
_entity_poly.type
_entity_poly.pdbx_seq_one_letter_code
_entity_poly.pdbx_strand_id
1 'polypeptide(L)'
;MVAEEKGVYIYANVLDLNQDGKADMISFVDPKGRGIAVAVDRYHDGTMDHIHVFQDVTGDGKLDIEDTKLIHREAAKLFKQTDLAEGQIELFIEDAGYG
;
A
#
# COMPACT_ATOMS: atom_id res chain seq x y z
N MET A 1 5.75 -29.52 10.39
CA MET A 1 4.72 -28.75 9.66
C MET A 1 5.32 -27.39 9.43
N VAL A 2 5.70 -27.07 8.19
CA VAL A 2 6.17 -25.73 7.85
C VAL A 2 4.92 -24.86 7.89
N ALA A 3 4.89 -23.86 8.76
CA ALA A 3 3.81 -22.88 8.75
C ALA A 3 3.79 -22.29 7.33
N GLU A 4 2.69 -22.48 6.60
CA GLU A 4 2.48 -21.72 5.37
C GLU A 4 2.54 -20.25 5.78
N GLU A 5 3.51 -19.51 5.23
CA GLU A 5 3.51 -18.05 5.28
C GLU A 5 2.21 -17.62 4.61
N LYS A 6 1.18 -17.39 5.43
CA LYS A 6 -0.02 -16.69 4.98
C LYS A 6 0.46 -15.31 4.57
N GLY A 7 -0.07 -14.82 3.46
CA GLY A 7 0.29 -13.52 2.92
C GLY A 7 -0.12 -13.40 1.46
N VAL A 8 -0.15 -12.17 0.97
CA VAL A 8 -0.44 -11.88 -0.43
C VAL A 8 0.57 -10.89 -0.99
N TYR A 9 0.80 -11.00 -2.29
CA TYR A 9 1.51 -9.98 -3.05
C TYR A 9 0.54 -8.86 -3.40
N ILE A 10 0.94 -7.62 -3.16
CA ILE A 10 0.29 -6.40 -3.65
C ILE A 10 1.31 -5.62 -4.49
N TYR A 11 0.82 -4.81 -5.43
CA TYR A 11 1.64 -3.89 -6.19
C TYR A 11 1.38 -2.46 -5.73
N ALA A 12 2.43 -1.73 -5.39
CA ALA A 12 2.38 -0.30 -5.07
C ALA A 12 2.90 0.50 -6.27
N ASN A 13 2.02 1.26 -6.90
CA ASN A 13 2.39 2.21 -7.95
C ASN A 13 2.69 3.55 -7.29
N VAL A 14 3.97 3.89 -7.23
CA VAL A 14 4.52 5.11 -6.63
C VAL A 14 4.59 6.21 -7.68
N LEU A 15 4.13 7.40 -7.31
CA LEU A 15 4.21 8.61 -8.12
C LEU A 15 4.91 9.70 -7.32
N ASP A 16 5.93 10.30 -7.94
CA ASP A 16 6.66 11.47 -7.46
C ASP A 16 6.29 12.63 -8.41
N LEU A 17 5.27 13.40 -8.01
CA LEU A 17 4.67 14.44 -8.86
C LEU A 17 5.50 15.72 -8.88
N ASN A 18 6.23 16.00 -7.79
CA ASN A 18 7.06 17.19 -7.65
C ASN A 18 8.55 16.95 -7.98
N GLN A 19 8.93 15.70 -8.25
CA GLN A 19 10.28 15.24 -8.57
C GLN A 19 11.31 15.48 -7.45
N ASP A 20 10.87 15.39 -6.19
CA ASP A 20 11.74 15.57 -5.02
C ASP A 20 12.39 14.27 -4.53
N GLY A 21 12.12 13.15 -5.20
CA GLY A 21 12.64 11.82 -4.88
C GLY A 21 11.86 11.12 -3.77
N LYS A 22 10.68 11.63 -3.39
CA LYS A 22 9.75 11.00 -2.45
C LYS A 22 8.44 10.65 -3.13
N ALA A 23 7.69 9.76 -2.51
CA ALA A 23 6.35 9.45 -2.97
C ALA A 23 5.39 10.59 -2.60
N ASP A 24 4.60 11.04 -3.57
CA ASP A 24 3.46 11.95 -3.37
C ASP A 24 2.13 11.19 -3.37
N MET A 25 2.03 10.17 -4.21
CA MET A 25 0.85 9.31 -4.28
C MET A 25 1.26 7.85 -4.46
N ILE A 26 0.54 6.95 -3.80
CA ILE A 26 0.72 5.51 -3.92
C ILE A 26 -0.63 4.85 -4.18
N SER A 27 -0.73 4.15 -5.30
CA SER A 27 -1.89 3.30 -5.63
C SER A 27 -1.54 1.84 -5.42
N PHE A 28 -2.24 1.19 -4.49
CA PHE A 28 -2.10 -0.23 -4.21
C PHE A 28 -3.09 -1.02 -5.06
N VAL A 29 -2.61 -2.04 -5.75
CA VAL A 29 -3.42 -2.95 -6.56
C VAL A 29 -3.06 -4.40 -6.27
N ASP A 30 -4.00 -5.30 -6.47
CA ASP A 30 -3.76 -6.73 -6.33
C ASP A 30 -3.05 -7.31 -7.59
N PRO A 31 -2.66 -8.60 -7.58
CA PRO A 31 -2.02 -9.23 -8.74
C PRO A 31 -2.89 -9.33 -9.98
N LYS A 32 -4.20 -9.09 -9.85
CA LYS A 32 -5.16 -9.04 -10.94
C LYS A 32 -5.40 -7.59 -11.41
N GLY A 33 -4.71 -6.60 -10.84
CA GLY A 33 -4.85 -5.18 -11.14
C GLY A 33 -6.07 -4.50 -10.51
N ARG A 34 -6.77 -5.15 -9.56
CA ARG A 34 -7.89 -4.56 -8.83
C ARG A 34 -7.37 -3.59 -7.77
N GLY A 35 -7.94 -2.39 -7.71
CA GLY A 35 -7.55 -1.37 -6.72
C GLY A 35 -7.81 -1.82 -5.29
N ILE A 36 -6.75 -1.87 -4.47
CA ILE A 36 -6.81 -2.16 -3.04
C ILE A 36 -6.99 -0.86 -2.27
N ALA A 37 -6.16 0.14 -2.55
CA ALA A 37 -6.17 1.40 -1.83
C ALA A 37 -5.45 2.50 -2.59
N VAL A 38 -5.69 3.75 -2.19
CA VAL A 38 -4.90 4.92 -2.62
C VAL A 38 -4.51 5.72 -1.39
N ALA A 39 -3.24 6.10 -1.31
CA ALA A 39 -2.69 6.96 -0.28
C ALA A 39 -2.03 8.19 -0.92
N VAL A 40 -2.20 9.36 -0.29
CA VAL A 40 -1.78 10.65 -0.85
C VAL A 40 -1.12 11.49 0.25
N ASP A 41 0.01 12.09 -0.11
CA ASP A 41 0.65 13.22 0.59
C ASP A 41 0.48 14.47 -0.27
N ARG A 42 -0.52 15.29 0.05
CA ARG A 42 -0.83 16.54 -0.65
C ARG A 42 0.13 17.67 -0.30
N TYR A 43 0.88 17.54 0.81
CA TYR A 43 1.80 18.57 1.29
C TYR A 43 3.25 18.29 0.93
N HIS A 44 3.53 17.11 0.36
CA HIS A 44 4.85 16.71 -0.11
C HIS A 44 5.89 16.69 1.03
N ASP A 45 5.46 16.37 2.25
CA ASP A 45 6.31 16.40 3.43
C ASP A 45 6.84 15.02 3.84
N GLY A 46 6.45 13.96 3.11
CA GLY A 46 6.74 12.56 3.39
C GLY A 46 5.75 11.93 4.37
N THR A 47 4.66 12.62 4.71
CA THR A 47 3.61 12.15 5.61
C THR A 47 2.28 12.19 4.88
N MET A 48 1.76 11.01 4.51
CA MET A 48 0.44 10.94 3.90
C MET A 48 -0.65 11.53 4.80
N ASP A 49 -1.55 12.28 4.20
CA ASP A 49 -2.66 12.94 4.89
C ASP A 49 -4.02 12.31 4.55
N HIS A 50 -4.10 11.56 3.44
CA HIS A 50 -5.27 10.78 3.06
C HIS A 50 -4.91 9.35 2.69
N ILE A 51 -5.77 8.43 3.11
CA ILE A 51 -5.78 7.05 2.65
C ILE A 51 -7.22 6.59 2.48
N HIS A 52 -7.48 5.83 1.41
CA HIS A 52 -8.77 5.21 1.17
C HIS A 52 -8.55 3.77 0.74
N VAL A 53 -9.24 2.83 1.40
CA VAL A 53 -9.14 1.39 1.15
C VAL A 53 -10.45 0.87 0.58
N PHE A 54 -10.34 0.06 -0.47
CA PHE A 54 -11.46 -0.42 -1.29
C PHE A 54 -11.70 -1.93 -1.18
N GLN A 55 -10.72 -2.71 -0.70
CA GLN A 55 -10.79 -4.16 -0.60
C GLN A 55 -10.44 -4.64 0.81
N ASP A 56 -11.06 -5.75 1.21
CA ASP A 56 -10.64 -6.54 2.36
C ASP A 56 -9.32 -7.22 2.02
N VAL A 57 -8.24 -6.64 2.53
CA VAL A 57 -6.88 -7.11 2.33
C VAL A 57 -6.43 -8.02 3.47
N THR A 58 -7.13 -8.01 4.61
CA THR A 58 -6.87 -8.93 5.71
C THR A 58 -7.43 -10.34 5.42
N GLY A 59 -8.50 -10.40 4.64
CA GLY A 59 -9.15 -11.62 4.18
C GLY A 59 -10.07 -12.23 5.21
N ASP A 60 -10.57 -11.41 6.13
CA ASP A 60 -11.46 -11.83 7.21
C ASP A 60 -12.95 -11.84 6.80
N GLY A 61 -13.23 -11.40 5.57
CA GLY A 61 -14.55 -11.29 4.97
C GLY A 61 -15.23 -9.92 5.21
N LYS A 62 -14.50 -8.92 5.70
CA LYS A 62 -15.02 -7.58 6.01
C LYS A 62 -14.05 -6.51 5.57
N LEU A 63 -14.59 -5.43 4.98
CA LEU A 63 -13.85 -4.20 4.78
C LEU A 63 -13.97 -3.34 6.04
N ASP A 64 -12.92 -3.30 6.85
CA ASP A 64 -12.92 -2.57 8.12
C ASP A 64 -11.62 -1.82 8.44
N ILE A 65 -11.44 -1.46 9.72
CA ILE A 65 -10.31 -0.65 10.16
C ILE A 65 -8.99 -1.43 10.14
N GLU A 66 -9.01 -2.76 10.22
CA GLU A 66 -7.79 -3.57 10.18
C GLU A 66 -7.18 -3.55 8.77
N ASP A 67 -8.00 -3.57 7.71
CA ASP A 67 -7.54 -3.33 6.33
C ASP A 67 -6.86 -1.96 6.20
N THR A 68 -7.54 -0.95 6.76
CA THR A 68 -7.04 0.42 6.71
C THR A 68 -5.71 0.55 7.44
N LYS A 69 -5.57 -0.06 8.62
CA LYS A 69 -4.31 -0.06 9.38
C LYS A 69 -3.20 -0.79 8.63
N LEU A 70 -3.51 -1.92 7.99
CA LEU A 70 -2.55 -2.71 7.25
C LEU A 70 -1.97 -1.90 6.08
N ILE A 71 -2.83 -1.35 5.22
CA ILE A 71 -2.39 -0.50 4.11
C ILE A 71 -1.71 0.76 4.64
N HIS A 72 -2.22 1.39 5.69
CA HIS A 72 -1.61 2.58 6.27
C HIS A 72 -0.18 2.31 6.74
N ARG A 73 0.07 1.15 7.35
CA ARG A 73 1.40 0.73 7.79
C ARG A 73 2.35 0.60 6.60
N GLU A 74 1.92 -0.06 5.52
CA GLU A 74 2.76 -0.25 4.34
C GLU A 74 2.98 1.04 3.55
N ALA A 75 1.94 1.86 3.38
CA ALA A 75 2.05 3.19 2.78
C ALA A 75 3.02 4.08 3.55
N ALA A 76 2.90 4.15 4.88
CA ALA A 76 3.79 4.96 5.71
C ALA A 76 5.27 4.52 5.61
N LYS A 77 5.55 3.24 5.35
CA LYS A 77 6.93 2.78 5.08
C LYS A 77 7.45 3.29 3.75
N LEU A 78 6.60 3.33 2.71
CA LEU A 78 6.98 3.83 1.39
C LEU A 78 7.14 5.36 1.38
N PHE A 79 6.22 6.12 1.97
CA PHE A 79 6.32 7.59 2.05
C PHE A 79 7.56 8.08 2.80
N LYS A 80 8.08 7.28 3.74
CA LYS A 80 9.31 7.60 4.48
C LYS A 80 10.59 7.29 3.70
N GLN A 81 10.51 6.53 2.61
CA GLN A 81 11.68 6.22 1.80
C GLN A 81 12.04 7.43 0.93
N THR A 82 13.33 7.74 0.89
CA THR A 82 13.91 8.68 -0.06
C THR A 82 14.48 7.91 -1.23
N ASP A 83 14.59 8.56 -2.39
CA ASP A 83 15.12 7.96 -3.62
C ASP A 83 14.26 6.78 -4.12
N LEU A 84 12.97 6.79 -3.79
CA LEU A 84 12.01 5.81 -4.26
C LEU A 84 11.74 6.11 -5.74
N ALA A 85 12.21 5.25 -6.64
CA ALA A 85 11.96 5.43 -8.06
C ALA A 85 10.45 5.39 -8.35
N GLU A 86 9.97 6.38 -9.11
CA GLU A 86 8.61 6.35 -9.67
C GLU A 86 8.40 5.04 -10.44
N GLY A 87 7.26 4.39 -10.21
CA GLY A 87 6.93 3.12 -10.85
C GLY A 87 6.24 2.11 -9.94
N GLN A 88 6.21 0.86 -10.38
CA GLN A 88 5.54 -0.23 -9.68
C GLN A 88 6.53 -1.02 -8.82
N ILE A 89 6.18 -1.20 -7.55
CA ILE A 89 6.92 -1.99 -6.58
C ILE A 89 6.05 -3.18 -6.16
N GLU A 90 6.63 -4.38 -6.18
CA GLU A 90 6.01 -5.58 -5.63
C GLU A 90 6.26 -5.67 -4.12
N LEU A 91 5.21 -5.90 -3.35
CA LEU A 91 5.26 -6.04 -1.89
C LEU A 91 4.59 -7.35 -1.49
N PHE A 92 5.22 -8.09 -0.59
CA PHE A 92 4.60 -9.23 0.08
C PHE A 92 4.14 -8.80 1.48
N ILE A 93 2.88 -9.06 1.80
CA ILE A 93 2.30 -8.75 3.11
C ILE A 93 1.86 -10.07 3.77
N GLU A 94 2.56 -10.48 4.82
CA GLU A 94 2.28 -11.71 5.58
C GLU A 94 0.89 -11.69 6.27
N ASP A 95 0.49 -10.55 6.82
CA ASP A 95 -0.79 -10.44 7.55
C ASP A 95 -2.01 -10.27 6.63
N ALA A 96 -1.88 -10.56 5.33
CA ALA A 96 -2.88 -10.25 4.33
C ALA A 96 -3.44 -11.49 3.61
N GLY A 97 -4.70 -11.43 3.26
CA GLY A 97 -5.45 -12.40 2.47
C GLY A 97 -6.50 -11.64 1.67
N TYR A 98 -6.64 -11.88 0.37
CA TYR A 98 -7.73 -11.24 -0.38
C TYR A 98 -9.08 -11.83 0.06
N GLY A 99 -9.94 -11.00 0.64
CA GLY A 99 -11.30 -11.33 1.07
C GLY A 99 -12.39 -11.00 0.05
#